data_AF-A0A1H6E044-F1
#
_entry.id   AF-A0A1H6E044-F1
#
_cell.length_a   1.000
_cell.length_b   1.000
_cell.length_c   1.000
_cell.angle_alpha   90.00
_cell.angle_beta   90.00
_cell.angle_gamma   90.00
#
_symmetry.space_group_name_H-M   'P 1'
#
loop_
_entity.id
_entity.type
_entity.pdbx_description
1 polymer ?
#
loop_
_entity_poly.entity_id
_entity_poly.type
_entity_poly.pdbx_seq_one_letter_code
_entity_poly.pdbx_strand_id
1 'polypeptide(L)'
;MAEEVGVQVRALGRDQGRDVLGPESVAGVFVLVVARPRVVAVVSVCVTSEVDDARARLAAQLSVAGELPAYRAMLDRQGLAGPEDVAVLGDEVAVERSLRRFVEAGATELVVVPFGTAAEQERTRKVLAALNSR
;
A
#
# COMPACT_ATOMS: atom_id res chain seq x y z
N MET A 1 -33.73 -0.73 -10.96
CA MET A 1 -32.57 -1.29 -11.68
C MET A 1 -31.55 -1.68 -10.62
N ALA A 2 -31.68 -2.88 -10.04
CA ALA A 2 -30.74 -3.37 -9.05
C ALA A 2 -29.51 -3.91 -9.81
N GLU A 3 -28.37 -3.26 -9.61
CA GLU A 3 -27.09 -3.68 -10.17
C GLU A 3 -26.70 -5.01 -9.52
N GLU A 4 -26.64 -6.06 -10.32
CA GLU A 4 -26.22 -7.40 -9.92
C GLU A 4 -24.76 -7.31 -9.47
N VAL A 5 -24.54 -7.30 -8.15
CA VAL A 5 -23.19 -7.33 -7.58
C VAL A 5 -22.59 -8.69 -7.94
N GLY A 6 -21.87 -8.72 -9.06
CA GLY A 6 -21.20 -9.90 -9.59
C GLY A 6 -20.14 -10.37 -8.61
N VAL A 7 -20.55 -11.29 -7.73
CA VAL A 7 -19.67 -11.98 -6.80
C VAL A 7 -19.14 -13.22 -7.50
N GLN A 8 -17.84 -13.27 -7.78
CA GLN A 8 -17.19 -14.47 -8.30
C GLN A 8 -16.45 -15.19 -7.16
N VAL A 9 -16.69 -16.51 -7.07
CA VAL A 9 -16.02 -17.39 -6.11
C VAL A 9 -14.92 -18.15 -6.86
N ARG A 10 -13.66 -18.01 -6.42
CA ARG A 10 -12.54 -18.79 -6.95
C ARG A 10 -11.88 -19.60 -5.84
N ALA A 11 -11.76 -20.92 -6.04
CA ALA A 11 -10.97 -21.78 -5.17
C ALA A 11 -9.48 -21.63 -5.50
N LEU A 12 -8.63 -21.48 -4.48
CA LEU A 12 -7.19 -21.45 -4.65
C LEU A 12 -6.63 -22.89 -4.50
N GLY A 13 -6.59 -23.65 -5.60
CA GLY A 13 -5.98 -24.98 -5.63
C GLY A 13 -4.52 -24.93 -6.07
N ARG A 14 -3.61 -25.58 -5.34
CA ARG A 14 -2.28 -25.93 -5.86
C ARG A 14 -2.41 -27.16 -6.75
N ASP A 15 -2.31 -26.93 -8.06
CA ASP A 15 -2.05 -27.90 -9.12
C ASP A 15 -3.20 -28.82 -9.61
N GLN A 16 -3.09 -29.15 -10.89
CA GLN A 16 -4.06 -29.70 -11.82
C GLN A 16 -4.28 -31.21 -11.65
N GLY A 17 -5.54 -31.65 -11.76
CA GLY A 17 -5.88 -32.99 -12.27
C GLY A 17 -5.97 -34.12 -11.24
N ARG A 18 -7.09 -34.20 -10.53
CA ARG A 18 -7.94 -35.39 -10.35
C ARG A 18 -9.07 -35.07 -9.39
N ASP A 19 -10.25 -35.56 -9.74
CA ASP A 19 -11.47 -35.50 -8.92
C ASP A 19 -11.23 -36.24 -7.60
N VAL A 20 -11.08 -35.47 -6.51
CA VAL A 20 -11.02 -35.98 -5.13
C VAL A 20 -11.92 -35.09 -4.27
N LEU A 21 -13.23 -35.32 -4.39
CA LEU A 21 -14.24 -34.81 -3.45
C LEU A 21 -14.61 -35.91 -2.45
N GLY A 22 -13.72 -36.14 -1.48
CA GLY A 22 -14.00 -36.87 -0.25
C GLY A 22 -14.45 -35.92 0.88
N PRO A 23 -15.22 -36.41 1.87
CA PRO A 23 -15.76 -35.61 2.98
C PRO A 23 -14.70 -34.97 3.90
N GLU A 24 -13.42 -35.31 3.77
CA GLU A 24 -12.28 -34.69 4.46
C GLU A 24 -11.81 -33.32 3.88
N SER A 25 -12.45 -32.78 2.84
CA SER A 25 -11.96 -31.59 2.11
C SER A 25 -12.46 -30.23 2.65
N VAL A 26 -12.51 -30.03 3.97
CA VAL A 26 -12.83 -28.71 4.56
C VAL A 26 -11.56 -27.88 4.75
N ALA A 27 -10.90 -27.54 3.65
CA ALA A 27 -9.80 -26.57 3.64
C ALA A 27 -9.76 -25.79 2.31
N GLY A 28 -10.94 -25.44 1.78
CA GLY A 28 -11.04 -24.50 0.67
C GLY A 28 -10.97 -23.07 1.19
N VAL A 29 -9.86 -22.37 0.94
CA VAL A 29 -9.87 -20.90 1.00
C VAL A 29 -10.60 -20.41 -0.25
N PHE A 30 -11.79 -19.89 -0.07
CA PHE A 30 -12.57 -19.26 -1.13
C PHE A 30 -12.34 -17.76 -1.08
N VAL A 31 -11.91 -17.18 -2.20
CA VAL A 31 -11.83 -15.72 -2.33
C VAL A 31 -13.11 -15.24 -2.97
N LEU A 32 -13.83 -14.39 -2.25
CA LEU A 32 -14.96 -13.64 -2.77
C LEU A 32 -14.40 -12.43 -3.53
N VAL A 33 -14.52 -12.44 -4.85
CA VAL A 33 -14.12 -11.28 -5.66
C VAL A 33 -15.35 -10.41 -5.89
N VAL A 34 -15.34 -9.23 -5.29
CA VAL A 34 -16.33 -8.18 -5.56
C VAL A 34 -15.97 -7.52 -6.89
N ALA A 35 -16.95 -7.27 -7.76
CA ALA A 35 -16.72 -6.48 -8.97
C ALA A 35 -16.20 -5.08 -8.58
N ARG A 36 -15.02 -4.71 -9.09
CA ARG A 36 -14.32 -3.43 -8.84
C ARG A 36 -14.02 -3.17 -7.34
N PRO A 37 -13.12 -3.94 -6.71
CA PRO A 37 -12.77 -3.71 -5.31
C PRO A 37 -12.17 -2.31 -5.11
N ARG A 38 -12.56 -1.63 -4.04
CA ARG A 38 -11.88 -0.40 -3.59
C ARG A 38 -10.62 -0.81 -2.83
N VAL A 39 -9.46 -0.51 -3.41
CA VAL A 39 -8.13 -0.77 -2.83
C VAL A 39 -7.54 0.55 -2.40
N VAL A 40 -7.46 0.76 -1.09
CA VAL A 40 -6.92 1.99 -0.48
C VAL A 40 -5.48 1.75 -0.07
N ALA A 41 -4.55 2.54 -0.61
CA ALA A 41 -3.17 2.59 -0.12
C ALA A 41 -2.95 3.85 0.71
N VAL A 42 -2.41 3.69 1.92
CA VAL A 42 -2.06 4.79 2.82
C VAL A 42 -0.54 4.90 2.84
N VAL A 43 -0.01 6.10 2.56
CA VAL A 43 1.44 6.29 2.41
C VAL A 43 1.91 7.63 2.99
N SER A 44 2.98 7.57 3.79
CA SER A 44 3.69 8.76 4.25
C SER A 44 4.58 9.30 3.13
N VAL A 45 4.48 10.61 2.86
CA VAL A 45 5.19 11.24 1.73
C VAL A 45 5.91 12.51 2.17
N CYS A 46 7.16 12.68 1.75
CA CYS A 46 7.92 13.92 1.94
C CYS A 46 8.67 14.28 0.67
N VAL A 47 8.36 15.47 0.12
CA VAL A 47 9.14 16.08 -0.96
C VAL A 47 10.35 16.80 -0.37
N THR A 48 11.54 16.26 -0.62
CA THR A 48 12.80 16.74 -0.06
C THR A 48 14.01 16.35 -0.92
N SER A 49 15.06 17.16 -0.86
CA SER A 49 16.39 16.80 -1.37
C SER A 49 17.20 15.99 -0.34
N GLU A 50 16.87 16.15 0.95
CA GLU A 50 17.58 15.52 2.07
C GLU A 50 16.88 14.22 2.48
N VAL A 51 16.93 13.22 1.60
CA VAL A 51 16.18 11.96 1.76
C VAL A 51 16.60 11.19 3.01
N ASP A 52 17.90 11.09 3.26
CA ASP A 52 18.43 10.33 4.40
C ASP A 52 18.04 10.99 5.73
N ASP A 53 18.11 12.32 5.81
CA ASP A 53 17.67 13.08 6.98
C ASP A 53 16.15 12.94 7.21
N ALA A 54 15.35 12.94 6.14
CA ALA A 54 13.91 12.70 6.23
C ALA A 54 13.61 11.27 6.70
N ARG A 55 14.36 10.28 6.22
CA ARG A 55 14.24 8.88 6.63
C ARG A 55 14.55 8.72 8.12
N ALA A 56 15.66 9.30 8.59
CA ALA A 56 16.05 9.25 10.00
C ALA A 56 15.01 9.92 10.92
N ARG A 57 14.48 11.08 10.52
CA ARG A 57 13.39 11.76 11.25
C ARG A 57 12.14 10.88 11.35
N LEU A 58 11.78 10.22 10.25
CA LEU A 58 10.59 9.37 10.21
C LEU A 58 10.79 8.09 11.06
N ALA A 59 11.96 7.47 10.99
CA ALA A 59 12.32 6.32 11.81
C ALA A 59 12.18 6.63 13.31
N ALA A 60 12.65 7.80 13.73
CA ALA A 60 12.51 8.26 15.12
C ALA A 60 11.03 8.42 15.52
N GLN A 61 10.20 9.02 14.66
CA GLN A 61 8.76 9.21 14.91
C GLN A 61 7.97 7.90 14.96
N LEU A 62 8.39 6.90 14.17
CA LEU A 62 7.69 5.62 14.05
C LEU A 62 8.32 4.50 14.89
N SER A 63 9.33 4.81 15.71
CA SER A 63 10.04 3.84 16.57
C SER A 63 9.09 2.92 17.35
N VAL A 64 8.11 3.49 18.05
CA VAL A 64 7.10 2.74 18.82
C VAL A 64 6.20 1.87 17.94
N ALA A 65 5.83 2.37 16.75
CA ALA A 65 4.99 1.61 15.83
C ALA A 65 5.74 0.37 15.30
N GLY A 66 7.03 0.52 14.96
CA GLY A 66 7.89 -0.56 14.46
C GLY A 66 8.07 -1.74 15.42
N GLU A 67 7.92 -1.50 16.73
CA GLU A 67 8.00 -2.53 17.77
C GLU A 67 6.70 -3.33 17.94
N LEU A 68 5.57 -2.86 17.36
CA LEU A 68 4.31 -3.57 17.45
C LEU A 68 4.41 -4.93 16.71
N PRO A 69 4.10 -6.08 17.37
CA PRO A 69 4.35 -7.40 16.79
C PRO A 69 3.72 -7.62 15.42
N ALA A 70 2.49 -7.14 15.22
CA ALA A 70 1.79 -7.26 13.94
C ALA A 70 2.46 -6.46 12.82
N TYR A 71 3.01 -5.28 13.14
CA TYR A 71 3.65 -4.40 12.17
C TYR A 71 5.06 -4.88 11.84
N ARG A 72 5.84 -5.32 12.84
CA ARG A 72 7.14 -5.97 12.63
C ARG A 72 7.02 -7.18 11.71
N ALA A 73 6.05 -8.06 11.98
CA ALA A 73 5.80 -9.22 11.13
C ALA A 73 5.44 -8.84 9.68
N MET A 74 4.79 -7.69 9.46
CA MET A 74 4.52 -7.17 8.12
C MET A 74 5.79 -6.68 7.43
N LEU A 75 6.65 -5.94 8.15
CA LEU A 75 7.92 -5.44 7.63
C LEU A 75 8.88 -6.59 7.28
N ASP A 76 8.94 -7.62 8.13
CA ASP A 76 9.78 -8.82 7.90
C ASP A 76 9.39 -9.55 6.60
N ARG A 77 8.09 -9.68 6.31
CA ARG A 77 7.62 -10.29 5.05
C ARG A 77 8.05 -9.52 3.81
N GLN A 78 8.33 -8.23 3.95
CA GLN A 78 8.76 -7.36 2.85
C GLN A 78 10.29 -7.14 2.86
N GLY A 79 11.02 -7.74 3.81
CA GLY A 79 12.46 -7.55 3.95
C GLY A 79 12.86 -6.14 4.38
N LEU A 80 11.97 -5.40 5.03
CA LEU A 80 12.19 -4.00 5.41
C LEU A 80 12.77 -3.90 6.82
N ALA A 81 13.72 -2.98 7.00
CA ALA A 81 14.39 -2.78 8.28
C ALA A 81 13.47 -2.02 9.25
N GLY A 82 12.75 -1.02 8.74
CA GLY A 82 11.87 -0.19 9.55
C GLY A 82 10.68 0.38 8.79
N PRO A 83 9.74 0.99 9.53
CA PRO A 83 8.57 1.61 8.93
C PRO A 83 8.87 2.85 8.07
N GLU A 84 10.03 3.46 8.23
CA GLU A 84 10.55 4.48 7.33
C GLU A 84 10.81 3.96 5.90
N ASP A 85 10.99 2.64 5.73
CA ASP A 85 11.24 2.03 4.43
C ASP A 85 9.98 1.89 3.58
N VAL A 86 8.79 2.00 4.17
CA VAL A 86 7.53 2.04 3.42
C VAL A 86 7.13 3.46 2.97
N ALA A 87 7.87 4.48 3.39
CA ALA A 87 7.58 5.87 3.03
C ALA A 87 8.12 6.26 1.66
N VAL A 88 7.46 7.21 1.01
CA VAL A 88 7.89 7.79 -0.27
C VAL A 88 8.64 9.09 0.00
N LEU A 89 9.94 9.06 -0.19
CA LEU A 89 10.86 10.17 0.05
C LEU A 89 11.58 10.52 -1.25
N GLY A 90 11.67 11.80 -1.58
CA GLY A 90 12.45 12.25 -2.73
C GLY A 90 12.02 13.61 -3.25
N ASP A 91 12.56 14.01 -4.40
CA ASP A 91 12.10 15.19 -5.11
C ASP A 91 10.68 15.02 -5.69
N GLU A 92 10.15 16.10 -6.27
CA GLU A 92 8.80 16.13 -6.84
C GLU A 92 8.58 15.02 -7.89
N VAL A 93 9.58 14.75 -8.73
CA VAL A 93 9.50 13.78 -9.83
C VAL A 93 9.52 12.35 -9.29
N ALA A 94 10.36 12.07 -8.30
CA ALA A 94 10.46 10.78 -7.63
C ALA A 94 9.17 10.47 -6.86
N VAL A 95 8.62 11.46 -6.16
CA VAL A 95 7.34 11.34 -5.44
C VAL A 95 6.20 11.09 -6.42
N GLU A 96 6.07 11.89 -7.49
CA GLU A 96 5.04 11.68 -8.52
C GLU A 96 5.11 10.27 -9.10
N ARG A 97 6.31 9.83 -9.51
CA ARG A 97 6.53 8.49 -10.08
C ARG A 97 6.11 7.40 -9.10
N SER A 98 6.44 7.55 -7.83
CA SER A 98 6.10 6.56 -6.81
C SER A 98 4.60 6.49 -6.56
N LEU A 99 3.90 7.62 -6.53
CA LEU A 99 2.44 7.67 -6.40
C LEU A 99 1.74 6.99 -7.58
N ARG A 100 2.24 7.21 -8.81
CA ARG A 100 1.73 6.51 -10.02
C ARG A 100 1.89 5.00 -9.92
N ARG A 101 3.00 4.50 -9.36
CA ARG A 101 3.22 3.06 -9.17
C ARG A 101 2.19 2.41 -8.26
N PHE A 102 1.65 3.10 -7.26
CA PHE A 102 0.56 2.55 -6.44
C PHE A 102 -0.70 2.35 -7.27
N VAL A 103 -1.04 3.30 -8.14
CA VAL A 103 -2.18 3.20 -9.06
C VAL A 103 -1.96 2.06 -10.07
N GLU A 104 -0.75 1.97 -10.65
CA GLU A 104 -0.37 0.86 -11.55
C GLU A 104 -0.43 -0.50 -10.85
N ALA A 105 -0.12 -0.56 -9.55
CA ALA A 105 -0.26 -1.75 -8.72
C ALA A 105 -1.72 -2.08 -8.33
N GLY A 106 -2.69 -1.27 -8.75
CA GLY A 106 -4.12 -1.50 -8.56
C GLY A 106 -4.74 -0.77 -7.37
N ALA A 107 -4.05 0.19 -6.75
CA ALA A 107 -4.68 1.09 -5.79
C ALA A 107 -5.73 1.93 -6.50
N THR A 108 -6.98 1.87 -6.02
CA THR A 108 -8.06 2.71 -6.53
C THR A 108 -8.14 4.04 -5.77
N GLU A 109 -7.54 4.10 -4.58
CA GLU A 109 -7.49 5.28 -3.72
C GLU A 109 -6.14 5.41 -3.03
N LEU A 110 -5.66 6.65 -2.93
CA LEU A 110 -4.44 7.02 -2.22
C LEU A 110 -4.77 7.96 -1.08
N VAL A 111 -4.45 7.55 0.15
CA VAL A 111 -4.44 8.42 1.32
C VAL A 111 -2.99 8.81 1.58
N VAL A 112 -2.64 10.03 1.20
CA VAL A 112 -1.29 10.56 1.41
C VAL A 112 -1.22 11.29 2.75
N VAL A 113 -0.22 10.95 3.55
CA VAL A 113 0.09 11.61 4.83
C VAL A 113 1.37 12.43 4.63
N PRO A 114 1.29 13.75 4.36
CA PRO A 114 2.48 14.58 4.22
C PRO A 114 3.24 14.64 5.55
N PHE A 115 4.54 14.40 5.52
CA PHE A 115 5.42 14.58 6.68
C PHE A 115 6.60 15.49 6.35
N GLY A 116 7.31 15.91 7.40
CA GLY A 116 8.48 16.79 7.31
C GLY A 116 8.16 18.21 7.79
N THR A 117 9.04 19.14 7.47
CA THR A 117 8.89 20.58 7.76
C THR A 117 7.68 21.16 7.03
N ALA A 118 7.22 22.33 7.46
CA ALA A 118 6.12 23.02 6.78
C ALA A 118 6.40 23.26 5.29
N ALA A 119 7.64 23.58 4.93
CA ALA A 119 8.05 23.76 3.53
C ALA A 119 8.03 22.45 2.73
N GLU A 120 8.52 21.35 3.31
CA GLU A 120 8.45 20.01 2.69
C GLU A 120 7.00 19.56 2.48
N GLN A 121 6.14 19.73 3.49
CA GLN A 121 4.72 19.39 3.38
C GLN A 121 4.01 20.24 2.32
N GLU A 122 4.34 21.53 2.22
CA GLU A 122 3.79 22.41 1.19
C GLU A 122 4.20 21.97 -0.22
N ARG A 123 5.48 21.58 -0.42
CA ARG A 123 5.92 21.00 -1.69
C ARG A 123 5.18 19.71 -2.01
N THR A 124 4.99 18.81 -1.03
CA THR A 124 4.18 17.60 -1.19
C THR A 124 2.76 17.95 -1.66
N ARG A 125 2.09 18.92 -1.02
CA ARG A 125 0.74 19.35 -1.40
C ARG A 125 0.68 19.87 -2.84
N LYS A 126 1.70 20.60 -3.30
CA LYS A 126 1.79 21.09 -4.69
C LYS A 126 1.86 19.94 -5.70
N VAL A 127 2.66 18.90 -5.42
CA VAL A 127 2.71 17.69 -6.26
C VAL A 127 1.33 17.01 -6.33
N LEU A 128 0.67 16.84 -5.17
CA LEU A 128 -0.65 16.22 -5.11
C LEU A 128 -1.71 17.03 -5.88
N ALA A 129 -1.69 18.36 -5.76
CA ALA A 129 -2.60 19.24 -6.50
C ALA A 129 -2.38 19.16 -8.02
N ALA A 130 -1.12 19.02 -8.47
CA ALA A 130 -0.79 18.86 -9.88
C ALA A 130 -1.23 17.50 -10.45
N LEU A 131 -1.30 16.45 -9.60
CA LEU A 131 -1.80 15.13 -9.98
C LEU A 131 -3.33 15.06 -10.07
N ASN A 132 -4.02 15.78 -9.19
CA ASN A 132 -5.49 15.80 -9.14
C ASN A 132 -6.14 16.75 -10.16
N SER A 133 -5.36 17.60 -10.82
CA SER A 133 -5.85 18.56 -11.81
C SER A 133 -5.75 18.07 -13.26
N ARG A 134 -5.47 16.77 -13.46
CA ARG A 134 -5.42 16.09 -14.77
C ARG A 134 -6.52 15.06 -14.88
#